data_AF-A0A2T0K5C2-F1
#
_entry.id   AF-A0A2T0K5C2-F1
#
_cell.length_a   1.000
_cell.length_b   1.000
_cell.length_c   1.000
_cell.angle_alpha   90.00
_cell.angle_beta   90.00
_cell.angle_gamma   90.00
#
_symmetry.space_group_name_H-M   'P 1'
#
loop_
_entity.id
_entity.type
_entity.pdbx_description
1 polymer ?
#
loop_
_entity_poly.entity_id
_entity_poly.type
_entity_poly.pdbx_seq_one_letter_code
_entity_poly.pdbx_strand_id
1 'polypeptide(L)'
;MTEHGDRLREAFTKHEKETPDPAAVYARVEELAQKYKWRRRGAQAAGGVALSAGLIAGITQLPGILPADPAAAPAFQVAAPAATPSTPPTLDPSAPLTEDEVKEGLAAYFQAGYGYDNAVELAGLWKLGTDKIAQVKAVAGKKLLSGETLPVEPRQNPDTPATEDPIDDETMKQVDEFFLSGYDWDDAVALAKLWKIADPYEAKVEAGKRLLAGETLPVKADKKQAEEGKKARLANIFWDAGYDGEDAAKLAKLWKMDDTYAVKVEAGRRLQAGETLPIKP
;
A
#
# COMPACT_ATOMS: atom_id res chain seq x y z
N MET A 1 2.13 -17.95 -33.29
CA MET A 1 0.90 -17.66 -32.54
C MET A 1 1.11 -18.23 -31.16
N THR A 2 1.01 -17.40 -30.11
CA THR A 2 1.41 -17.78 -28.76
C THR A 2 0.27 -18.52 -28.08
N GLU A 3 0.58 -19.67 -27.48
CA GLU A 3 -0.34 -20.56 -26.76
C GLU A 3 -1.20 -19.82 -25.71
N HIS A 4 -0.66 -18.74 -25.15
CA HIS A 4 -1.37 -17.85 -24.23
C HIS A 4 -2.55 -17.10 -24.86
N GLY A 5 -2.43 -16.68 -26.13
CA GLY A 5 -3.50 -15.96 -26.83
C GLY A 5 -4.71 -16.85 -27.08
N ASP A 6 -4.47 -18.14 -27.35
CA ASP A 6 -5.53 -19.10 -27.60
C ASP A 6 -6.23 -19.54 -26.30
N ARG A 7 -5.49 -19.70 -25.19
CA ARG A 7 -6.08 -19.97 -23.86
C ARG A 7 -6.98 -18.84 -23.37
N LEU A 8 -6.57 -17.58 -23.58
CA LEU A 8 -7.42 -16.43 -23.21
C LEU A 8 -8.69 -16.39 -24.05
N ARG A 9 -8.57 -16.64 -25.36
CA ARG A 9 -9.72 -16.66 -26.26
C ARG A 9 -10.70 -17.78 -25.88
N GLU A 10 -10.18 -18.96 -25.58
CA GLU A 10 -10.97 -20.11 -25.12
C GLU A 10 -11.67 -19.82 -23.78
N ALA A 11 -10.99 -19.19 -22.82
CA ALA A 11 -11.60 -18.80 -21.56
C ALA A 11 -12.73 -17.77 -21.76
N PHE A 12 -12.51 -16.73 -22.58
CA PHE A 12 -13.55 -15.74 -22.86
C PHE A 12 -14.75 -16.35 -23.59
N THR A 13 -14.53 -17.23 -24.58
CA THR A 13 -15.62 -17.91 -25.30
C THR A 13 -16.37 -18.88 -24.40
N LYS A 14 -15.68 -19.57 -23.48
CA LYS A 14 -16.29 -20.51 -22.54
C LYS A 14 -17.17 -19.81 -21.49
N HIS A 15 -16.80 -18.59 -21.09
CA HIS A 15 -17.49 -17.83 -20.05
C HIS A 15 -18.34 -16.66 -20.59
N GLU A 16 -18.49 -16.52 -21.91
CA GLU A 16 -19.25 -15.42 -22.56
C GLU A 16 -20.73 -15.36 -22.13
N LYS A 17 -21.30 -16.50 -21.74
CA LYS A 17 -22.70 -16.63 -21.30
C LYS A 17 -22.87 -16.75 -19.79
N GLU A 18 -21.77 -16.88 -19.06
CA GLU A 18 -21.81 -16.83 -17.60
C GLU A 18 -21.74 -15.36 -17.22
N THR A 19 -22.91 -14.72 -17.10
CA THR A 19 -22.99 -13.42 -16.44
C THR A 19 -22.49 -13.66 -15.01
N PRO A 20 -21.31 -13.16 -14.62
CA PRO A 20 -20.81 -13.38 -13.28
C PRO A 20 -21.84 -12.80 -12.32
N ASP A 21 -22.20 -13.55 -11.29
CA ASP A 21 -23.06 -13.01 -10.24
C ASP A 21 -22.39 -11.72 -9.74
N PRO A 22 -23.04 -10.54 -9.91
CA PRO A 22 -22.45 -9.28 -9.50
C PRO A 22 -22.06 -9.33 -8.02
N ALA A 23 -22.81 -10.04 -7.16
CA ALA A 23 -22.48 -10.18 -5.75
C ALA A 23 -21.15 -10.92 -5.54
N ALA A 24 -20.88 -11.99 -6.29
CA ALA A 24 -19.62 -12.74 -6.22
C ALA A 24 -18.42 -11.91 -6.70
N VAL A 25 -18.61 -11.09 -7.75
CA VAL A 25 -17.58 -10.16 -8.23
C VAL A 25 -17.28 -9.08 -7.19
N TYR A 26 -18.31 -8.48 -6.60
CA TYR A 26 -18.13 -7.47 -5.55
C TYR A 26 -17.45 -8.06 -4.31
N ALA A 27 -17.87 -9.24 -3.84
CA ALA A 27 -17.23 -9.93 -2.72
C ALA A 27 -15.74 -10.18 -2.97
N ARG A 28 -15.38 -10.62 -4.19
CA ARG A 28 -13.98 -10.89 -4.52
C ARG A 28 -13.14 -9.62 -4.64
N VAL A 29 -13.72 -8.53 -5.14
CA VAL A 29 -13.07 -7.21 -5.19
C VAL A 29 -12.88 -6.66 -3.77
N GLU A 30 -13.86 -6.81 -2.88
CA GLU A 30 -13.75 -6.38 -1.48
C GLU A 30 -12.69 -7.18 -0.71
N GLU A 31 -12.62 -8.50 -0.91
CA GLU A 31 -11.60 -9.35 -0.31
C GLU A 31 -10.19 -8.92 -0.74
N LEU A 32 -9.98 -8.70 -2.05
CA LEU A 32 -8.71 -8.21 -2.58
C LEU A 32 -8.37 -6.81 -2.04
N ALA A 33 -9.36 -5.91 -1.99
CA ALA A 33 -9.17 -4.56 -1.47
C ALA A 33 -8.83 -4.56 0.03
N GLN A 34 -9.47 -5.42 0.83
CA GLN A 34 -9.17 -5.58 2.25
C GLN A 34 -7.77 -6.14 2.47
N LYS A 35 -7.39 -7.22 1.76
CA LYS A 35 -6.03 -7.78 1.81
C LYS A 35 -4.97 -6.72 1.53
N TYR A 36 -5.24 -5.83 0.57
CA TYR A 36 -4.38 -4.69 0.26
C TYR A 36 -4.38 -3.61 1.36
N LYS A 37 -5.54 -3.29 1.97
CA LYS A 37 -5.68 -2.30 3.05
C LYS A 37 -4.94 -2.73 4.32
N TRP A 38 -4.92 -4.03 4.64
CA TRP A 38 -4.18 -4.60 5.76
C TRP A 38 -2.66 -4.45 5.60
N ARG A 39 -2.11 -4.73 4.40
CA ARG A 39 -0.68 -4.50 4.09
C ARG A 39 -0.28 -3.04 4.29
N ARG A 40 -1.18 -2.10 4.01
CA ARG A 40 -0.94 -0.66 4.16
C ARG A 40 -1.00 -0.17 5.61
N ARG A 41 -1.81 -0.79 6.47
CA ARG A 41 -1.89 -0.42 7.90
C ARG A 41 -0.67 -0.86 8.70
N GLY A 42 -0.05 -2.00 8.35
CA GLY A 42 1.23 -2.41 8.92
C GLY A 42 2.35 -1.39 8.68
N ALA A 43 2.34 -0.70 7.53
CA ALA A 43 3.31 0.34 7.21
C ALA A 43 3.07 1.69 7.92
N GLN A 44 1.85 1.96 8.44
CA GLN A 44 1.49 3.27 9.02
C GLN A 44 1.56 3.31 10.56
N ALA A 45 1.65 2.17 11.24
CA ALA A 45 1.69 2.11 12.70
C ALA A 45 3.07 2.47 13.31
N ALA A 46 4.12 2.63 12.49
CA ALA A 46 5.49 2.92 12.92
C ALA A 46 5.83 4.43 13.07
N GLY A 47 4.96 5.34 12.64
CA GLY A 47 5.32 6.76 12.45
C GLY A 47 4.68 7.77 13.41
N GLY A 48 4.60 7.50 14.72
CA GLY A 48 3.89 8.45 15.59
C GLY A 48 4.20 8.44 17.07
N VAL A 49 5.39 8.94 17.47
CA VAL A 49 5.60 9.64 18.77
C VAL A 49 6.77 10.64 18.66
N ALA A 50 6.62 11.82 19.31
CA ALA A 50 7.61 12.88 19.61
C ALA A 50 7.87 13.92 18.49
N LEU A 51 7.80 15.26 18.65
CA LEU A 51 7.77 16.17 19.81
C LEU A 51 7.13 17.52 19.40
N SER A 52 6.66 18.20 20.44
CA SER A 52 6.10 19.55 20.52
C SER A 52 7.02 20.72 20.12
N ALA A 53 6.36 21.85 19.82
CA ALA A 53 6.75 23.25 20.05
C ALA A 53 7.38 24.03 18.87
N GLY A 54 6.76 25.18 18.54
CA GLY A 54 7.39 26.24 17.75
C GLY A 54 6.43 27.03 16.86
N LEU A 55 5.54 27.81 17.46
CA LEU A 55 4.70 28.79 16.73
C LEU A 55 5.53 30.08 16.57
N ILE A 56 5.94 30.42 15.35
CA ILE A 56 6.44 31.76 15.01
C ILE A 56 5.62 32.30 13.84
N ALA A 57 4.74 33.24 14.16
CA ALA A 57 4.11 34.14 13.21
C ALA A 57 5.13 35.22 12.80
N GLY A 58 5.29 35.44 11.50
CA GLY A 58 6.14 36.49 10.95
C GLY A 58 5.63 36.94 9.60
N ILE A 59 4.69 37.89 9.60
CA ILE A 59 4.20 38.58 8.41
C ILE A 59 5.06 39.84 8.27
N THR A 60 5.92 39.92 7.26
CA THR A 60 6.61 41.17 6.92
C THR A 60 6.05 41.72 5.62
N GLN A 61 5.27 42.79 5.75
CA GLN A 61 4.98 43.78 4.71
C GLN A 61 6.29 44.35 4.13
N LEU A 62 6.34 44.49 2.81
CA LEU A 62 7.29 45.39 2.13
C LEU A 62 6.50 46.50 1.41
N PRO A 63 6.81 47.78 1.67
CA PRO A 63 6.18 48.90 0.99
C PRO A 63 7.01 49.36 -0.23
N GLY A 64 6.32 49.51 -1.36
CA GLY A 64 6.20 50.81 -2.02
C GLY A 64 7.23 51.27 -3.07
N ILE A 65 6.66 52.12 -3.95
CA ILE A 65 7.24 53.35 -4.57
C ILE A 65 7.82 53.20 -6.00
N LEU A 66 6.94 53.48 -7.00
CA LEU A 66 6.97 54.48 -8.11
C LEU A 66 8.34 54.91 -8.75
N PRO A 67 8.43 55.36 -10.04
CA PRO A 67 7.49 56.31 -10.70
C PRO A 67 7.31 56.29 -12.26
N ALA A 68 6.26 57.03 -12.66
CA ALA A 68 6.08 57.93 -13.83
C ALA A 68 6.33 57.52 -15.31
N ASP A 69 5.27 57.73 -16.11
CA ASP A 69 5.13 58.20 -17.52
C ASP A 69 6.05 57.66 -18.63
N PRO A 70 5.50 57.38 -19.84
CA PRO A 70 5.44 58.46 -20.85
C PRO A 70 4.28 58.44 -21.86
N ALA A 71 3.98 59.65 -22.36
CA ALA A 71 3.74 60.10 -23.74
C ALA A 71 3.07 59.18 -24.80
N ALA A 72 2.19 59.79 -25.59
CA ALA A 72 1.44 59.21 -26.69
C ALA A 72 2.24 58.99 -28.01
N ALA A 73 1.85 57.91 -28.71
CA ALA A 73 2.02 57.53 -30.14
C ALA A 73 3.41 57.06 -30.62
N PRO A 74 3.54 56.10 -31.58
CA PRO A 74 2.61 55.73 -32.65
C PRO A 74 2.21 54.24 -32.73
N ALA A 75 1.19 53.95 -33.56
CA ALA A 75 0.67 52.61 -33.83
C ALA A 75 1.69 51.74 -34.60
N PHE A 76 2.28 50.76 -33.91
CA PHE A 76 2.94 49.62 -34.52
C PHE A 76 2.07 48.38 -34.26
N GLN A 77 1.70 47.66 -35.33
CA GLN A 77 1.08 46.35 -35.22
C GLN A 77 2.13 45.35 -34.71
N VAL A 78 2.17 45.18 -33.39
CA VAL A 78 2.94 44.12 -32.75
C VAL A 78 2.10 42.85 -32.85
N ALA A 79 2.59 41.86 -33.60
CA ALA A 79 2.02 40.52 -33.61
C ALA A 79 1.93 40.04 -32.16
N ALA A 80 0.75 39.56 -31.76
CA ALA A 80 0.49 39.06 -30.41
C ALA A 80 1.56 38.02 -30.04
N PRO A 81 2.21 38.14 -28.86
CA PRO A 81 3.11 37.12 -28.39
C PRO A 81 2.34 35.80 -28.32
N ALA A 82 2.86 34.77 -29.00
CA ALA A 82 2.35 33.42 -28.86
C ALA A 82 2.32 33.08 -27.37
N ALA A 83 1.14 32.72 -26.87
CA ALA A 83 0.95 32.36 -25.48
C ALA A 83 1.97 31.27 -25.12
N THR A 84 2.91 31.60 -24.24
CA THR A 84 3.78 30.61 -23.63
C THR A 84 2.89 29.55 -22.98
N PRO A 85 3.10 28.25 -23.28
CA PRO A 85 2.32 27.20 -22.63
C PRO A 85 2.45 27.36 -21.12
N SER A 86 1.29 27.51 -20.46
CA SER A 86 1.24 27.56 -19.00
C SER A 86 1.83 26.25 -18.48
N THR A 87 2.96 26.33 -17.79
CA THR A 87 3.56 25.20 -17.12
C THR A 87 2.51 24.62 -16.17
N PRO A 88 2.19 23.31 -16.27
CA PRO A 88 1.22 22.71 -15.36
C PRO A 88 1.69 22.90 -13.91
N PRO A 89 0.76 23.11 -12.97
CA PRO A 89 1.11 23.31 -11.56
C PRO A 89 1.87 22.09 -11.05
N THR A 90 3.11 22.29 -10.64
CA THR A 90 3.93 21.24 -10.01
C THR A 90 3.24 20.80 -8.72
N LEU A 91 2.84 19.54 -8.66
CA LEU A 91 2.27 18.93 -7.46
C LEU A 91 3.27 18.99 -6.30
N ASP A 92 2.85 19.56 -5.16
CA ASP A 92 3.59 19.54 -3.90
C ASP A 92 3.58 18.12 -3.31
N PRO A 93 4.74 17.47 -3.13
CA PRO A 93 4.82 16.12 -2.58
C PRO A 93 4.32 15.98 -1.13
N SER A 94 4.16 17.09 -0.41
CA SER A 94 3.64 17.09 0.96
C SER A 94 2.13 17.22 1.05
N ALA A 95 1.44 17.51 -0.05
CA ALA A 95 -0.01 17.68 -0.05
C ALA A 95 -0.75 16.37 0.28
N PRO A 96 -1.83 16.42 1.09
CA PRO A 96 -2.65 15.24 1.34
C PRO A 96 -3.38 14.83 0.06
N LEU A 97 -3.32 13.52 -0.26
CA LEU A 97 -4.02 12.90 -1.38
C LEU A 97 -5.28 12.18 -0.88
N THR A 98 -6.34 12.16 -1.69
CA THR A 98 -7.53 11.33 -1.44
C THR A 98 -7.21 9.83 -1.61
N GLU A 99 -8.06 8.94 -1.08
CA GLU A 99 -7.84 7.49 -1.20
C GLU A 99 -7.75 7.03 -2.68
N ASP A 100 -8.60 7.58 -3.55
CA ASP A 100 -8.62 7.26 -4.98
C ASP A 100 -7.37 7.75 -5.69
N GLU A 101 -6.91 8.97 -5.38
CA GLU A 101 -5.67 9.51 -5.94
C GLU A 101 -4.45 8.70 -5.52
N VAL A 102 -4.44 8.18 -4.28
CA VAL A 102 -3.37 7.29 -3.83
C VAL A 102 -3.38 5.98 -4.60
N LYS A 103 -4.54 5.38 -4.82
CA LYS A 103 -4.67 4.12 -5.56
C LYS A 103 -4.20 4.27 -7.01
N GLU A 104 -4.67 5.32 -7.68
CA GLU A 104 -4.30 5.62 -9.07
C GLU A 104 -2.81 5.96 -9.20
N GLY A 105 -2.28 6.78 -8.28
CA GLY A 105 -0.86 7.10 -8.23
C GLY A 105 0.01 5.86 -8.00
N LEU A 106 -0.34 5.00 -7.04
CA LEU A 106 0.38 3.75 -6.82
C LEU A 106 0.42 2.88 -8.09
N ALA A 107 -0.72 2.71 -8.77
CA ALA A 107 -0.79 1.92 -9.99
C ALA A 107 0.14 2.48 -11.09
N ALA A 108 0.09 3.79 -11.34
CA ALA A 108 0.93 4.44 -12.35
C ALA A 108 2.42 4.37 -12.01
N TYR A 109 2.78 4.51 -10.73
CA TYR A 109 4.15 4.38 -10.25
C TYR A 109 4.75 3.01 -10.59
N PHE A 110 4.02 1.94 -10.25
CA PHE A 110 4.45 0.57 -10.53
C PHE A 110 4.41 0.25 -12.03
N GLN A 111 3.40 0.73 -12.75
CA GLN A 111 3.30 0.53 -14.20
C GLN A 111 4.46 1.19 -14.96
N ALA A 112 4.99 2.30 -14.46
CA ALA A 112 6.17 2.95 -15.00
C ALA A 112 7.50 2.27 -14.60
N GLY A 113 7.44 1.12 -13.90
CA GLY A 113 8.61 0.30 -13.56
C GLY A 113 9.41 0.80 -12.35
N TYR A 114 8.84 1.68 -11.53
CA TYR A 114 9.51 2.15 -10.31
C TYR A 114 9.31 1.19 -9.13
N GLY A 115 10.39 0.87 -8.44
CA GLY A 115 10.43 -0.06 -7.31
C GLY A 115 10.34 0.60 -5.92
N TYR A 116 10.53 -0.20 -4.86
CA TYR A 116 10.60 0.35 -3.50
C TYR A 116 11.82 1.25 -3.30
N ASP A 117 12.98 0.85 -3.80
CA ASP A 117 14.23 1.62 -3.65
C ASP A 117 14.15 2.98 -4.32
N ASN A 118 13.50 3.06 -5.48
CA ASN A 118 13.22 4.34 -6.12
C ASN A 118 12.39 5.27 -5.22
N ALA A 119 11.42 4.72 -4.46
CA ALA A 119 10.59 5.50 -3.57
C ALA A 119 11.40 6.01 -2.36
N VAL A 120 12.36 5.22 -1.86
CA VAL A 120 13.28 5.64 -0.79
C VAL A 120 14.18 6.78 -1.27
N GLU A 121 14.72 6.67 -2.48
CA GLU A 121 15.54 7.72 -3.07
C GLU A 121 14.74 9.01 -3.31
N LEU A 122 13.52 8.88 -3.84
CA LEU A 122 12.59 10.01 -4.01
C LEU A 122 12.22 10.65 -2.67
N ALA A 123 12.01 9.86 -1.62
CA ALA A 123 11.73 10.38 -0.29
C ALA A 123 12.90 11.25 0.21
N GLY A 124 14.13 10.78 0.01
CA GLY A 124 15.34 11.55 0.32
C GLY A 124 15.43 12.87 -0.46
N LEU A 125 15.18 12.85 -1.76
CA LEU A 125 15.20 14.05 -2.61
C LEU A 125 14.11 15.06 -2.23
N TRP A 126 12.93 14.59 -1.85
CA TRP A 126 11.80 15.42 -1.43
C TRP A 126 11.81 15.78 0.05
N LYS A 127 12.83 15.35 0.80
CA LYS A 127 12.96 15.53 2.26
C LYS A 127 11.73 15.03 3.02
N LEU A 128 11.13 13.95 2.54
CA LEU A 128 10.07 13.21 3.22
C LEU A 128 10.70 12.07 4.03
N GLY A 129 10.12 11.78 5.19
CA GLY A 129 10.57 10.66 6.03
C GLY A 129 10.27 9.30 5.38
N THR A 130 11.01 8.27 5.81
CA THR A 130 10.83 6.88 5.37
C THR A 130 9.49 6.27 5.83
N ASP A 131 8.78 6.92 6.76
CA ASP A 131 7.41 6.62 7.15
C ASP A 131 6.39 6.99 6.05
N LYS A 132 6.79 7.81 5.07
CA LYS A 132 5.93 8.34 4.00
C LYS A 132 6.13 7.68 2.65
N ILE A 133 6.79 6.52 2.58
CA ILE A 133 7.10 5.85 1.29
C ILE A 133 5.83 5.59 0.45
N ALA A 134 4.72 5.19 1.09
CA ALA A 134 3.46 5.01 0.36
C ALA A 134 2.94 6.31 -0.27
N GLN A 135 3.08 7.44 0.43
CA GLN A 135 2.73 8.77 -0.09
C GLN A 135 3.68 9.17 -1.22
N VAL A 136 4.98 8.92 -1.06
CA VAL A 136 6.00 9.20 -2.09
C VAL A 136 5.67 8.47 -3.39
N LYS A 137 5.34 7.17 -3.32
CA LYS A 137 4.93 6.37 -4.49
C LYS A 137 3.68 6.94 -5.16
N ALA A 138 2.66 7.29 -4.37
CA ALA A 138 1.42 7.87 -4.87
C ALA A 138 1.64 9.21 -5.60
N VAL A 139 2.38 10.13 -4.98
CA VAL A 139 2.74 11.43 -5.58
C VAL A 139 3.57 11.23 -6.85
N ALA A 140 4.56 10.35 -6.80
CA ALA A 140 5.42 10.04 -7.93
C ALA A 140 4.62 9.50 -9.12
N GLY A 141 3.68 8.59 -8.87
CA GLY A 141 2.77 8.10 -9.90
C GLY A 141 1.82 9.15 -10.46
N LYS A 142 1.31 10.07 -9.63
CA LYS A 142 0.52 11.21 -10.11
C LYS A 142 1.33 12.12 -11.02
N LYS A 143 2.59 12.41 -10.68
CA LYS A 143 3.52 13.16 -11.54
C LYS A 143 3.71 12.45 -12.89
N LEU A 144 3.89 11.13 -12.87
CA LEU A 144 3.99 10.32 -14.09
C LEU A 144 2.71 10.38 -14.95
N LEU A 145 1.52 10.32 -14.33
CA LEU A 145 0.24 10.46 -15.04
C LEU A 145 0.05 11.85 -15.66
N SER A 146 0.61 12.89 -15.04
CA SER A 146 0.67 14.25 -15.60
C SER A 146 1.74 14.42 -16.69
N GLY A 147 2.50 13.36 -17.03
CA GLY A 147 3.58 13.41 -18.00
C GLY A 147 4.88 14.04 -17.49
N GLU A 148 4.99 14.30 -16.18
CA GLU A 148 6.24 14.74 -15.57
C GLU A 148 7.23 13.57 -15.45
N THR A 149 8.51 13.83 -15.67
CA THR A 149 9.58 12.87 -15.39
C THR A 149 10.01 12.97 -13.93
N LEU A 150 10.37 11.84 -13.33
CA LEU A 150 10.90 11.80 -11.97
C LEU A 150 12.43 12.03 -11.96
N PRO A 151 13.00 12.61 -10.90
CA PRO A 151 14.43 12.89 -10.80
C PRO A 151 15.29 11.64 -10.53
N VAL A 152 14.66 10.45 -10.46
CA VAL A 152 15.33 9.16 -10.38
C VAL A 152 14.91 8.36 -11.59
N GLU A 153 15.83 7.61 -12.19
CA GLU A 153 15.46 6.68 -13.25
C GLU A 153 14.77 5.45 -12.66
N PRO A 154 13.76 4.88 -13.34
CA PRO A 154 13.17 3.62 -12.92
C PRO A 154 14.28 2.57 -12.94
N ARG A 155 14.68 2.10 -11.75
CA ARG A 155 15.51 0.92 -11.66
C ARG A 155 14.51 -0.21 -11.65
N GLN A 156 14.64 -1.12 -12.62
CA GLN A 156 13.98 -2.40 -12.46
C GLN A 156 14.47 -2.93 -11.12
N ASN A 157 13.57 -2.97 -10.14
CA ASN A 157 13.86 -3.70 -8.93
C ASN A 157 14.15 -5.12 -9.44
N PRO A 158 15.32 -5.70 -9.15
CA PRO A 158 15.53 -7.12 -9.42
C PRO A 158 14.42 -7.97 -8.76
N ASP A 159 13.75 -7.40 -7.74
CA ASP A 159 12.62 -7.96 -7.00
C ASP A 159 11.24 -7.55 -7.55
N THR A 160 11.16 -6.89 -8.71
CA THR A 160 9.91 -6.83 -9.49
C THR A 160 10.01 -7.99 -10.46
N PRO A 161 9.35 -9.12 -10.20
CA PRO A 161 9.56 -10.28 -11.04
C PRO A 161 9.06 -9.92 -12.42
N ALA A 162 9.96 -9.97 -13.39
CA ALA A 162 9.64 -9.84 -14.79
C ALA A 162 8.73 -11.03 -15.14
N THR A 163 7.41 -10.82 -15.06
CA THR A 163 6.44 -11.93 -15.01
C THR A 163 6.58 -12.68 -13.69
N GLU A 164 5.84 -12.26 -12.66
CA GLU A 164 5.63 -13.11 -11.47
C GLU A 164 5.05 -14.43 -11.94
N ASP A 165 5.89 -15.47 -11.98
CA ASP A 165 5.38 -16.79 -11.68
C ASP A 165 4.56 -16.65 -10.40
N PRO A 166 3.31 -17.13 -10.38
CA PRO A 166 2.42 -16.94 -9.24
C PRO A 166 3.17 -17.38 -7.98
N ILE A 167 3.38 -16.45 -7.04
CA ILE A 167 3.94 -16.77 -5.73
C ILE A 167 3.10 -17.91 -5.19
N ASP A 168 3.74 -19.05 -4.94
CA ASP A 168 3.04 -20.23 -4.51
C ASP A 168 2.39 -20.00 -3.13
N ASP A 169 1.28 -20.70 -2.88
CA ASP A 169 0.50 -20.54 -1.65
C ASP A 169 1.33 -20.86 -0.39
N GLU A 170 2.39 -21.67 -0.50
CA GLU A 170 3.26 -22.00 0.63
C GLU A 170 4.17 -20.83 0.98
N THR A 171 4.83 -20.21 0.00
CA THR A 171 5.63 -18.99 0.17
C THR A 171 4.78 -17.87 0.79
N MET A 172 3.54 -17.72 0.33
CA MET A 172 2.60 -16.76 0.91
C MET A 172 2.29 -17.04 2.39
N LYS A 173 2.06 -18.31 2.77
CA LYS A 173 1.86 -18.70 4.18
C LYS A 173 3.09 -18.43 5.04
N GLN A 174 4.30 -18.66 4.51
CA GLN A 174 5.54 -18.37 5.21
C GLN A 174 5.68 -16.86 5.46
N VAL A 175 5.46 -16.04 4.43
CA VAL A 175 5.46 -14.57 4.57
C VAL A 175 4.42 -14.08 5.58
N ASP A 176 3.20 -14.63 5.53
CA ASP A 176 2.14 -14.27 6.47
C ASP A 176 2.51 -14.68 7.90
N GLU A 177 3.08 -15.88 8.12
CA GLU A 177 3.52 -16.35 9.44
C GLU A 177 4.55 -15.41 10.06
N PHE A 178 5.49 -14.91 9.26
CA PHE A 178 6.49 -13.95 9.71
C PHE A 178 5.83 -12.70 10.32
N PHE A 179 4.90 -12.10 9.59
CA PHE A 179 4.20 -10.90 10.07
C PHE A 179 3.26 -11.21 11.24
N LEU A 180 2.54 -12.33 11.19
CA LEU A 180 1.64 -12.78 12.26
C LEU A 180 2.40 -13.17 13.54
N SER A 181 3.71 -13.33 13.47
CA SER A 181 4.59 -13.54 14.62
C SER A 181 5.12 -12.23 15.23
N GLY A 182 4.74 -11.08 14.66
CA GLY A 182 5.12 -9.76 15.16
C GLY A 182 6.46 -9.25 14.66
N TYR A 183 6.94 -9.80 13.53
CA TYR A 183 8.13 -9.29 12.85
C TYR A 183 7.74 -8.32 11.74
N ASP A 184 8.58 -7.33 11.49
CA ASP A 184 8.38 -6.34 10.43
C ASP A 184 9.49 -6.37 9.37
N TRP A 185 9.48 -5.35 8.50
CA TRP A 185 10.46 -5.26 7.43
C TRP A 185 11.89 -5.04 7.94
N ASP A 186 12.06 -4.24 9.00
CA ASP A 186 13.38 -3.96 9.55
C ASP A 186 13.97 -5.22 10.19
N ASP A 187 13.12 -6.06 10.81
CA ASP A 187 13.51 -7.39 11.27
C ASP A 187 13.94 -8.29 10.10
N ALA A 188 13.24 -8.26 8.96
CA ALA A 188 13.61 -9.02 7.78
C ALA A 188 14.97 -8.59 7.22
N VAL A 189 15.27 -7.28 7.20
CA VAL A 189 16.58 -6.74 6.81
C VAL A 189 17.67 -7.19 7.80
N ALA A 190 17.40 -7.17 9.10
CA ALA A 190 18.34 -7.63 10.11
C ALA A 190 18.64 -9.14 9.97
N LEU A 191 17.61 -9.95 9.70
CA LEU A 191 17.73 -11.38 9.45
C LEU A 191 18.49 -11.66 8.15
N ALA A 192 18.23 -10.93 7.07
CA ALA A 192 18.93 -11.05 5.81
C ALA A 192 20.44 -10.84 6.01
N LYS A 193 20.82 -9.78 6.74
CA LYS A 193 22.22 -9.51 7.08
C LYS A 193 22.85 -10.63 7.92
N LEU A 194 22.12 -11.15 8.91
CA LEU A 194 22.63 -12.19 9.81
C LEU A 194 22.83 -13.53 9.10
N TRP A 195 21.90 -13.89 8.20
CA TRP A 195 21.94 -15.14 7.45
C TRP A 195 22.69 -15.05 6.13
N LYS A 196 23.20 -13.86 5.78
CA LYS A 196 23.89 -13.57 4.52
C LYS A 196 23.01 -13.82 3.30
N ILE A 197 21.73 -13.52 3.42
CA ILE A 197 20.76 -13.51 2.32
C ILE A 197 20.78 -12.11 1.70
N ALA A 198 20.81 -12.03 0.38
CA ALA A 198 20.90 -10.75 -0.32
C ALA A 198 19.60 -9.94 -0.23
N ASP A 199 18.46 -10.64 -0.33
CA ASP A 199 17.13 -10.05 -0.36
C ASP A 199 16.41 -10.21 1.00
N PRO A 200 15.96 -9.11 1.63
CA PRO A 200 15.09 -9.16 2.81
C PRO A 200 13.79 -9.94 2.61
N TYR A 201 13.25 -10.01 1.39
CA TYR A 201 12.06 -10.82 1.12
C TYR A 201 12.37 -12.31 1.25
N GLU A 202 13.47 -12.82 0.67
CA GLU A 202 13.92 -14.21 0.88
C GLU A 202 14.15 -14.51 2.38
N ALA A 203 14.74 -13.57 3.13
CA ALA A 203 14.92 -13.74 4.57
C ALA A 203 13.59 -13.84 5.32
N LYS A 204 12.55 -13.13 4.87
CA LYS A 204 11.19 -13.22 5.42
C LYS A 204 10.57 -14.58 5.18
N VAL A 205 10.70 -15.10 3.96
CA VAL A 205 10.21 -16.43 3.57
C VAL A 205 10.87 -17.51 4.43
N GLU A 206 12.20 -17.50 4.54
CA GLU A 206 12.97 -18.43 5.37
C GLU A 206 12.61 -18.30 6.87
N ALA A 207 12.44 -17.08 7.36
CA ALA A 207 12.01 -16.82 8.73
C ALA A 207 10.60 -17.36 9.02
N GLY A 208 9.67 -17.14 8.10
CA GLY A 208 8.32 -17.68 8.14
C GLY A 208 8.30 -19.20 8.19
N LYS A 209 9.09 -19.85 7.35
CA LYS A 209 9.26 -21.31 7.34
C LYS A 209 9.74 -21.86 8.69
N ARG A 210 10.73 -21.20 9.31
CA ARG A 210 11.24 -21.58 10.64
C ARG A 210 10.20 -21.40 11.73
N LEU A 211 9.43 -20.30 11.68
CA LEU A 211 8.33 -20.04 12.61
C LEU A 211 7.22 -21.09 12.50
N LEU A 212 6.85 -21.48 11.28
CA LEU A 212 5.90 -22.59 11.04
C LEU A 212 6.41 -23.93 11.59
N ALA A 213 7.73 -24.14 11.59
CA ALA A 213 8.36 -25.30 12.22
C ALA A 213 8.47 -25.20 13.76
N GLY A 214 8.04 -24.09 14.36
CA GLY A 214 8.11 -23.83 15.79
C GLY A 214 9.49 -23.38 16.28
N GLU A 215 10.40 -22.99 15.38
CA GLU A 215 11.71 -22.48 15.72
C GLU A 215 11.67 -21.00 16.13
N THR A 216 12.62 -20.58 16.96
CA THR A 216 12.78 -19.17 17.35
C THR A 216 13.78 -18.47 16.44
N LEU A 217 13.49 -17.22 16.06
CA LEU A 217 14.42 -16.41 15.27
C LEU A 217 15.45 -15.70 16.16
N PRO A 218 16.65 -15.38 15.64
CA PRO A 218 17.70 -14.68 16.37
C PRO A 218 17.40 -13.19 16.61
N VAL A 219 16.39 -12.63 15.93
CA VAL A 219 15.85 -11.29 16.17
C VAL A 219 14.59 -11.41 17.03
N LYS A 220 14.38 -10.46 17.95
CA LYS A 220 13.21 -10.43 18.82
C LYS A 220 12.08 -9.66 18.14
N ALA A 221 10.93 -10.31 17.95
CA ALA A 221 9.71 -9.66 17.51
C ALA A 221 9.26 -8.56 18.50
N ASP A 222 8.58 -7.55 17.97
CA ASP A 222 7.90 -6.56 18.82
C ASP A 222 6.71 -7.21 19.53
N LYS A 223 6.62 -7.01 20.85
CA LYS A 223 5.58 -7.67 21.65
C LYS A 223 4.17 -7.21 21.28
N LYS A 224 4.01 -5.93 20.93
CA LYS A 224 2.70 -5.39 20.57
C LYS A 224 2.29 -5.91 19.21
N GLN A 225 3.19 -5.92 18.23
CA GLN A 225 2.95 -6.52 16.93
C GLN A 225 2.65 -8.02 17.03
N ALA A 226 3.35 -8.75 17.91
CA ALA A 226 3.09 -10.18 18.13
C ALA A 226 1.69 -10.44 18.70
N GLU A 227 1.22 -9.61 19.64
CA GLU A 227 -0.16 -9.70 20.15
C GLU A 227 -1.21 -9.33 19.08
N GLU A 228 -0.93 -8.34 18.25
CA GLU A 228 -1.77 -8.00 17.09
C GLU A 228 -1.80 -9.14 16.06
N GLY A 229 -0.66 -9.79 15.81
CA GLY A 229 -0.53 -10.96 14.96
C GLY A 229 -1.32 -12.16 15.47
N LYS A 230 -1.32 -12.43 16.79
CA LYS A 230 -2.19 -13.45 17.40
C LYS A 230 -3.67 -13.18 17.16
N LYS A 231 -4.10 -11.91 17.32
CA LYS A 231 -5.49 -11.51 17.02
C LYS A 231 -5.80 -11.70 15.54
N ALA A 232 -4.88 -11.34 14.66
CA ALA A 232 -5.04 -11.54 13.22
C ALA A 232 -5.14 -13.03 12.84
N ARG A 233 -4.36 -13.93 13.46
CA ARG A 233 -4.52 -15.40 13.26
C ARG A 233 -5.92 -15.88 13.63
N LEU A 234 -6.43 -15.44 14.77
CA LEU A 234 -7.80 -15.78 15.18
C LEU A 234 -8.82 -15.24 14.18
N ALA A 235 -8.68 -13.98 13.76
CA ALA A 235 -9.54 -13.44 12.71
C ALA A 235 -9.43 -14.23 11.39
N ASN A 236 -8.24 -14.72 11.00
CA ASN A 236 -8.06 -15.55 9.81
C ASN A 236 -8.77 -16.90 9.93
N ILE A 237 -8.73 -17.56 11.09
CA ILE A 237 -9.49 -18.80 11.34
C ILE A 237 -11.00 -18.60 11.08
N PHE A 238 -11.54 -17.42 11.43
CA PHE A 238 -12.93 -17.08 11.13
C PHE A 238 -13.19 -17.01 9.62
N TRP A 239 -12.32 -16.36 8.85
CA TRP A 239 -12.44 -16.29 7.40
C TRP A 239 -12.22 -17.65 6.72
N ASP A 240 -11.24 -18.42 7.17
CA ASP A 240 -10.91 -19.75 6.64
C ASP A 240 -12.06 -20.75 6.86
N ALA A 241 -12.87 -20.53 7.90
CA ALA A 241 -14.10 -21.28 8.14
C ALA A 241 -15.28 -20.88 7.23
N GLY A 242 -15.07 -19.94 6.30
CA GLY A 242 -16.03 -19.50 5.30
C GLY A 242 -16.90 -18.32 5.71
N TYR A 243 -16.73 -17.79 6.92
CA TYR A 243 -17.53 -16.66 7.41
C TYR A 243 -17.04 -15.34 6.82
N ASP A 244 -17.94 -14.38 6.70
CA ASP A 244 -17.63 -13.09 6.08
C ASP A 244 -17.79 -11.85 7.01
N GLY A 245 -17.70 -10.66 6.41
CA GLY A 245 -17.89 -9.40 7.12
C GLY A 245 -19.32 -9.17 7.63
N GLU A 246 -20.33 -9.64 6.90
CA GLU A 246 -21.73 -9.55 7.30
C GLU A 246 -22.03 -10.49 8.47
N ASP A 247 -21.44 -11.67 8.47
CA ASP A 247 -21.53 -12.64 9.56
C ASP A 247 -20.92 -12.10 10.84
N ALA A 248 -19.76 -11.45 10.74
CA ALA A 248 -19.17 -10.76 11.88
C ALA A 248 -20.12 -9.66 12.43
N ALA A 249 -20.85 -8.95 11.57
CA ALA A 249 -21.83 -7.95 12.02
C ALA A 249 -23.09 -8.58 12.66
N LYS A 250 -23.55 -9.73 12.18
CA LYS A 250 -24.64 -10.51 12.82
C LYS A 250 -24.20 -11.02 14.20
N LEU A 251 -22.99 -11.57 14.29
CA LEU A 251 -22.39 -12.02 15.55
C LEU A 251 -22.18 -10.86 16.53
N ALA A 252 -21.75 -9.70 16.05
CA ALA A 252 -21.60 -8.49 16.86
C ALA A 252 -22.91 -8.12 17.58
N LYS A 253 -24.04 -8.15 16.85
CA LYS A 253 -25.38 -7.91 17.43
C LYS A 253 -25.78 -8.99 18.43
N LEU A 254 -25.54 -10.27 18.12
CA LEU A 254 -25.88 -11.39 19.00
C LEU A 254 -25.08 -11.37 20.31
N TRP A 255 -23.79 -11.03 20.24
CA TRP A 255 -22.88 -11.00 21.38
C TRP A 255 -22.80 -9.63 22.08
N LYS A 256 -23.50 -8.61 21.55
CA LYS A 256 -23.50 -7.24 22.06
C LYS A 256 -22.08 -6.64 22.10
N MET A 257 -21.35 -6.79 21.00
CA MET A 257 -20.01 -6.23 20.80
C MET A 257 -20.07 -5.13 19.74
N ASP A 258 -19.43 -3.99 20.01
CA ASP A 258 -19.46 -2.83 19.11
C ASP A 258 -18.39 -2.89 17.98
N ASP A 259 -17.35 -3.72 18.16
CA ASP A 259 -16.26 -3.87 17.21
C ASP A 259 -16.34 -5.21 16.46
N THR A 260 -16.57 -5.14 15.15
CA THR A 260 -16.63 -6.31 14.27
C THR A 260 -15.29 -7.04 14.17
N TYR A 261 -14.16 -6.36 14.39
CA TYR A 261 -12.86 -7.02 14.43
C TYR A 261 -12.70 -7.85 15.70
N ALA A 262 -13.01 -7.29 16.88
CA ALA A 262 -13.03 -8.05 18.13
C ALA A 262 -13.95 -9.28 18.06
N VAL A 263 -15.08 -9.18 17.34
CA VAL A 263 -15.98 -10.32 17.08
C VAL A 263 -15.32 -11.40 16.25
N LYS A 264 -14.60 -11.05 15.18
CA LYS A 264 -13.85 -12.02 14.36
C LYS A 264 -12.79 -12.75 15.18
N VAL A 265 -12.07 -12.02 16.03
CA VAL A 265 -11.07 -12.60 16.94
C VAL A 265 -11.71 -13.58 17.92
N GLU A 266 -12.83 -13.21 18.55
CA GLU A 266 -13.56 -14.07 19.48
C GLU A 266 -14.18 -15.28 18.78
N ALA A 267 -14.75 -15.09 17.59
CA ALA A 267 -15.29 -16.16 16.76
C ALA A 267 -14.20 -17.15 16.33
N GLY A 268 -13.07 -16.65 15.86
CA GLY A 268 -11.88 -17.44 15.55
C GLY A 268 -11.36 -18.24 16.74
N ARG A 269 -11.35 -17.64 17.94
CA ARG A 269 -10.98 -18.32 19.18
C ARG A 269 -11.89 -19.51 19.49
N ARG A 270 -13.20 -19.34 19.29
CA ARG A 270 -14.20 -20.42 19.48
C ARG A 270 -14.02 -21.53 18.44
N LEU A 271 -13.87 -21.16 17.18
CA LEU A 271 -13.61 -22.09 16.08
C LEU A 271 -12.32 -22.89 16.31
N GLN A 272 -11.25 -22.24 16.77
CA GLN A 272 -9.99 -22.89 17.13
C GLN A 272 -10.16 -23.91 18.27
N ALA A 273 -11.06 -23.64 19.21
CA ALA A 273 -11.42 -24.57 20.28
C ALA A 273 -12.38 -25.70 19.83
N GLY A 274 -12.79 -25.73 18.56
CA GLY A 274 -13.75 -26.69 18.01
C GLY A 274 -15.21 -26.38 18.32
N GLU A 275 -15.52 -25.17 18.81
CA GLU A 275 -16.88 -24.74 19.07
C GLU A 275 -17.57 -24.25 17.78
N THR A 276 -18.89 -24.47 17.68
CA THR A 276 -19.70 -23.93 16.59
C THR A 276 -20.18 -22.51 16.89
N LEU A 277 -20.20 -21.63 15.90
CA LEU A 277 -20.79 -20.30 16.04
C LEU A 277 -22.34 -20.36 15.98
N PRO A 278 -23.06 -19.38 16.57
CA PRO A 278 -24.52 -19.37 16.57
C PRO A 278 -25.15 -19.08 15.20
N ILE A 279 -24.33 -18.79 14.19
CA ILE A 279 -24.73 -18.66 12.79
C ILE A 279 -23.85 -19.57 11.93
N LYS A 280 -24.38 -19.96 10.76
CA LYS A 280 -23.61 -20.60 9.70
C LYS A 280 -22.96 -19.52 8.83
N PRO A 281 -21.81 -19.81 8.20
CA PRO A 281 -21.30 -18.98 7.11
C PRO A 281 -22.28 -19.00 5.94
#